data_AF-A0A1Y1UBF9-F1
#
_entry.id   AF-A0A1Y1UBF9-F1
#
_cell.length_a   1.000
_cell.length_b   1.000
_cell.length_c   1.000
_cell.angle_alpha   90.00
_cell.angle_beta   90.00
_cell.angle_gamma   90.00
#
_symmetry.space_group_name_H-M   'P 1'
#
loop_
_entity.id
_entity.type
_entity.pdbx_description
1 polymer ?
#
loop_
_entity_poly.entity_id
_entity_poly.type
_entity_poly.pdbx_seq_one_letter_code
_entity_poly.pdbx_strand_id
1 'polypeptide(L)'
;MLPMEYSVELRSAVSELLHPDPESWPSTAELFTRTHFASWIADAQRGEAKLQMEQRSLEQMRLKLERLMRSQTAKERALEAKEMSLEAEKRCLMLRASRSPPMATQTPQTASQTPAIKPEERAGAKATKAMRPRP
;
A
#
# COMPACT_ATOMS: atom_id res chain seq x y z
N MET A 1 -10.30 40.68 -26.62
CA MET A 1 -10.84 39.64 -27.52
C MET A 1 -11.34 38.49 -26.67
N LEU A 2 -12.54 37.97 -26.95
CA LEU A 2 -13.05 36.77 -26.28
C LEU A 2 -12.42 35.52 -26.90
N PRO A 3 -12.11 34.47 -26.11
CA PRO A 3 -11.64 33.18 -26.61
C PRO A 3 -12.53 32.61 -27.73
N MET A 4 -11.90 32.05 -28.77
CA MET A 4 -12.60 31.45 -29.92
C MET A 4 -13.35 30.16 -29.57
N GLU A 5 -13.05 29.57 -28.42
CA GLU A 5 -13.67 28.36 -27.87
C GLU A 5 -15.14 28.57 -27.46
N TYR A 6 -15.54 29.82 -27.23
CA TYR A 6 -16.91 30.16 -26.92
C TYR A 6 -17.81 30.08 -28.16
N SER A 7 -19.09 29.78 -27.98
CA SER A 7 -20.03 29.79 -29.11
C SER A 7 -20.19 31.21 -29.68
N VAL A 8 -20.60 31.32 -30.95
CA VAL A 8 -20.84 32.62 -31.60
C VAL A 8 -21.91 33.41 -30.84
N GLU A 9 -22.93 32.71 -30.35
CA GLU A 9 -24.04 33.27 -29.58
C GLU A 9 -23.58 33.79 -28.22
N LEU A 10 -22.71 33.05 -27.52
CA LEU A 10 -22.15 33.48 -26.24
C LEU A 10 -21.26 34.71 -26.41
N ARG A 11 -20.44 34.75 -27.47
CA ARG A 11 -19.64 35.94 -27.78
C ARG A 11 -20.48 37.15 -28.14
N SER A 12 -21.61 36.96 -28.83
CA SER A 12 -22.58 38.04 -29.11
C SER A 12 -23.18 38.56 -27.81
N ALA A 13 -23.68 37.67 -26.96
CA ALA A 13 -24.28 38.06 -25.68
C ALA A 13 -23.31 38.79 -24.75
N VAL A 14 -22.06 38.33 -24.68
CA VAL A 14 -21.01 39.00 -23.89
C VAL A 14 -20.60 40.33 -24.51
N SER A 15 -20.61 40.47 -25.83
CA SER A 15 -20.32 41.75 -26.50
C SER A 15 -21.40 42.80 -26.24
N GLU A 16 -22.67 42.39 -26.19
CA GLU A 16 -23.80 43.26 -25.82
C GLU A 16 -23.72 43.71 -24.34
N LEU A 17 -23.32 42.80 -23.44
CA LEU A 17 -23.13 43.09 -22.01
C LEU A 17 -21.91 43.98 -21.72
N LEU A 18 -20.90 43.93 -22.59
CA LEU A 18 -19.69 44.75 -22.48
C LEU A 18 -19.81 46.06 -23.29
N HIS A 19 -21.00 46.41 -23.78
CA HIS A 19 -21.21 47.65 -24.53
C HIS A 19 -21.02 48.86 -23.60
N PRO A 20 -20.26 49.91 -23.98
CA PRO A 20 -20.07 51.11 -23.16
C PRO A 20 -21.34 51.87 -22.76
N ASP A 21 -22.46 51.67 -23.46
CA ASP A 21 -23.72 52.33 -23.15
C ASP A 21 -24.64 51.43 -22.29
N PRO A 22 -24.87 51.76 -21.01
CA PRO A 22 -25.65 50.92 -20.10
C PRO A 22 -27.15 50.88 -20.41
N GLU A 23 -27.69 51.85 -21.14
CA GLU A 23 -29.11 51.87 -21.56
C GLU A 23 -29.39 50.85 -22.67
N SER A 24 -28.34 50.41 -23.37
CA SER A 24 -28.41 49.39 -24.42
C SER A 24 -28.30 47.95 -23.90
N TRP A 25 -28.07 47.79 -22.59
CA TRP A 25 -27.87 46.47 -22.02
C TRP A 25 -29.17 45.69 -21.97
N PRO A 26 -29.16 44.41 -22.38
CA PRO A 26 -30.32 43.56 -22.22
C PRO A 26 -30.67 43.42 -20.73
N SER A 27 -31.97 43.40 -20.44
CA SER A 27 -32.46 43.16 -19.08
C SER A 27 -32.01 41.77 -18.61
N THR A 28 -31.88 41.59 -17.29
CA THR A 28 -31.57 40.27 -16.71
C THR A 28 -32.57 39.23 -17.19
N ALA A 29 -33.86 39.54 -17.20
CA ALA A 29 -34.90 38.64 -17.70
C ALA A 29 -34.68 38.24 -19.17
N GLU A 30 -34.29 39.20 -20.02
CA GLU A 30 -34.01 38.94 -21.44
C GLU A 30 -32.82 37.99 -21.61
N LEU A 31 -31.77 38.12 -20.79
CA LEU A 31 -30.63 37.21 -20.78
C LEU A 31 -31.03 35.77 -20.41
N PHE A 32 -31.89 35.59 -19.41
CA PHE A 32 -32.36 34.28 -18.96
C PHE A 32 -33.25 33.57 -20.00
N THR A 33 -33.92 34.33 -20.88
CA THR A 33 -34.75 33.77 -21.95
C THR A 33 -33.96 33.31 -23.18
N ARG A 34 -32.67 33.63 -23.27
CA ARG A 34 -31.86 33.28 -24.44
C ARG A 34 -31.58 31.77 -24.45
N THR A 35 -31.69 31.17 -25.63
CA THR A 35 -31.51 29.72 -25.85
C THR A 35 -30.15 29.19 -25.37
N HIS A 36 -29.10 29.99 -25.42
CA HIS A 36 -27.75 29.61 -24.97
C HIS A 36 -27.59 29.60 -23.43
N PHE A 37 -28.50 30.23 -22.69
CA PHE A 37 -28.43 30.29 -21.24
C PHE A 37 -28.74 28.91 -20.62
N ALA A 38 -29.75 28.22 -21.14
CA ALA A 38 -30.09 26.86 -20.70
C ALA A 38 -28.95 25.86 -21.01
N SER A 39 -28.31 25.96 -22.18
CA SER A 39 -27.15 25.13 -22.51
C SER A 39 -25.96 25.44 -21.62
N TRP A 40 -25.70 26.72 -21.32
CA TRP A 40 -24.62 27.13 -20.43
C TRP A 40 -24.81 26.63 -18.99
N ILE A 41 -26.03 26.71 -18.44
CA ILE A 41 -26.33 26.12 -17.13
C ILE A 41 -26.10 24.61 -17.16
N ALA A 42 -26.54 23.91 -18.21
CA ALA A 42 -26.34 22.48 -18.32
C ALA A 42 -24.85 22.11 -18.40
N ASP A 43 -24.04 22.89 -19.12
CA ASP A 43 -22.58 22.74 -19.17
C ASP A 43 -21.92 23.03 -17.82
N ALA A 44 -22.36 24.09 -17.13
CA ALA A 44 -21.86 24.43 -15.80
C ALA A 44 -22.14 23.32 -14.79
N GLN A 45 -23.36 22.77 -14.78
CA GLN A 45 -23.75 21.64 -13.93
C GLN A 45 -22.95 20.37 -14.26
N ARG A 46 -22.70 20.08 -15.55
CA ARG A 46 -21.84 18.98 -15.96
C ARG A 46 -20.40 19.16 -15.48
N GLY A 47 -19.86 20.38 -15.58
CA GLY A 47 -18.54 20.74 -15.09
C GLY A 47 -18.42 20.55 -13.58
N GLU A 48 -19.43 20.98 -12.83
CA GLU A 48 -19.50 20.80 -11.38
C GLU A 48 -19.55 19.32 -11.00
N ALA A 49 -20.40 18.52 -11.66
CA ALA A 49 -20.47 17.09 -11.42
C ALA A 49 -19.14 16.39 -11.68
N LYS A 50 -18.41 16.79 -12.73
CA LYS A 50 -17.08 16.27 -13.03
C LYS A 50 -16.07 16.61 -11.93
N LEU A 51 -16.04 17.86 -11.47
CA LEU A 51 -15.18 18.30 -10.37
C LEU A 51 -15.47 17.54 -9.08
N GLN A 52 -16.74 17.34 -8.75
CA GLN A 52 -17.14 16.55 -7.58
C GLN A 52 -16.67 15.09 -7.67
N MET A 53 -16.73 14.49 -8.85
CA MET A 53 -16.21 13.13 -9.06
C MET A 53 -14.69 13.07 -8.91
N GLU A 54 -13.96 14.02 -9.47
CA GLU A 54 -12.50 14.11 -9.33
C GLU A 54 -12.10 14.32 -7.86
N GLN A 55 -12.83 15.18 -7.13
CA GLN A 55 -12.60 15.41 -5.71
C GLN A 55 -12.80 14.13 -4.88
N ARG A 56 -13.89 13.39 -5.12
CA ARG A 56 -14.13 12.10 -4.45
C ARG A 56 -13.05 11.08 -4.78
N SER A 57 -12.58 11.03 -6.02
CA SER A 57 -11.49 10.16 -6.44
C SER A 57 -10.18 10.47 -5.71
N LEU A 58 -9.83 11.76 -5.62
CA LEU A 58 -8.66 12.22 -4.86
C LEU A 58 -8.75 11.86 -3.37
N GLU A 59 -9.92 12.01 -2.77
CA GLU A 59 -10.16 11.64 -1.37
C GLU A 59 -10.01 10.14 -1.14
N GLN A 60 -10.51 9.30 -2.05
CA GLN A 60 -10.31 7.86 -2.00
C GLN A 60 -8.82 7.48 -2.11
N MET A 61 -8.07 8.13 -3.01
CA MET A 61 -6.63 7.90 -3.13
C MET A 61 -5.88 8.30 -1.85
N ARG A 62 -6.25 9.44 -1.24
CA ARG A 62 -5.68 9.88 0.04
C ARG A 62 -5.91 8.85 1.14
N LEU A 63 -7.14 8.37 1.30
CA LEU A 63 -7.46 7.35 2.31
C LEU A 63 -6.69 6.04 2.07
N LYS A 64 -6.53 5.64 0.81
CA LYS A 64 -5.72 4.46 0.44
C LYS A 64 -4.26 4.65 0.80
N LEU A 65 -3.69 5.83 0.52
CA LEU A 65 -2.31 6.15 0.86
C LEU A 65 -2.09 6.15 2.38
N GLU A 66 -2.98 6.79 3.15
CA GLU A 66 -2.90 6.78 4.61
C GLU A 66 -2.94 5.36 5.18
N ARG A 67 -3.79 4.49 4.63
CA ARG A 67 -3.85 3.08 5.03
C ARG A 67 -2.54 2.34 4.73
N LEU A 68 -1.96 2.57 3.55
CA LEU A 68 -0.67 1.98 3.17
C LEU A 68 0.45 2.44 4.10
N MET A 69 0.52 3.74 4.39
CA MET A 69 1.51 4.30 5.32
C MET A 69 1.40 3.67 6.71
N ARG A 70 0.19 3.61 7.27
CA ARG A 70 -0.03 2.97 8.59
C ARG A 70 0.39 1.49 8.58
N SER A 71 0.08 0.76 7.50
CA SER A 71 0.51 -0.64 7.34
C SER A 71 2.02 -0.77 7.25
N GLN A 72 2.69 0.11 6.50
CA GLN A 72 4.13 0.12 6.37
C GLN A 72 4.81 0.42 7.71
N THR A 73 4.38 1.45 8.43
CA THR A 73 4.91 1.77 9.75
C THR A 73 4.72 0.61 10.74
N ALA A 74 3.60 -0.10 10.68
CA ALA A 74 3.38 -1.29 11.51
C ALA A 74 4.37 -2.43 11.15
N LYS A 75 4.67 -2.63 9.86
CA LYS A 75 5.68 -3.60 9.41
C LYS A 75 7.08 -3.22 9.87
N GLU A 76 7.45 -1.95 9.76
CA GLU A 76 8.76 -1.43 10.21
C GLU A 76 8.96 -1.67 11.71
N ARG A 77 7.96 -1.33 12.54
CA ARG A 77 8.02 -1.62 13.99
C ARG A 77 8.13 -3.12 14.29
N ALA A 78 7.43 -3.96 13.53
CA ALA A 78 7.51 -5.41 13.70
C ALA A 78 8.89 -5.96 13.31
N LEU A 79 9.54 -5.39 12.30
CA LEU A 79 10.91 -5.73 11.93
C LEU A 79 11.89 -5.30 13.01
N GLU A 80 11.81 -4.06 13.48
CA GLU A 80 12.67 -3.54 14.55
C GLU A 80 12.57 -4.40 15.83
N ALA A 81 11.35 -4.80 16.22
CA ALA A 81 11.14 -5.69 17.36
C ALA A 81 11.83 -7.07 17.17
N LYS A 82 11.79 -7.62 15.95
CA LYS A 82 12.48 -8.88 15.64
C LYS A 82 13.99 -8.73 15.67
N GLU A 83 14.53 -7.63 15.16
CA GLU A 83 15.96 -7.33 15.20
C GLU A 83 16.47 -7.23 16.65
N MET A 84 15.73 -6.52 17.50
CA MET A 84 16.04 -6.42 18.93
C MET A 84 15.99 -7.77 19.63
N SER A 85 14.99 -8.61 19.33
CA SER A 85 14.87 -9.96 19.90
C SER A 85 16.05 -10.84 19.48
N LEU A 86 16.43 -10.80 18.20
CA LEU A 86 17.53 -11.60 17.66
C LEU A 86 18.87 -11.15 18.24
N GLU A 87 19.06 -9.85 18.44
CA GLU A 87 20.24 -9.30 19.09
C GLU A 87 20.34 -9.73 20.57
N ALA A 88 19.21 -9.75 21.29
CA ALA A 88 19.17 -10.28 22.65
C ALA A 88 19.53 -11.79 22.70
N GLU A 89 18.99 -12.58 21.77
CA GLU A 89 19.30 -14.01 21.67
C GLU A 89 20.79 -14.25 21.38
N LYS A 90 21.39 -13.48 20.45
CA LYS A 90 22.83 -13.52 20.19
C LYS A 90 23.66 -13.26 21.45
N ARG A 91 23.31 -12.24 22.23
CA ARG A 91 24.00 -11.94 23.49
C ARG A 91 23.88 -13.08 24.49
N CYS A 92 22.70 -13.67 24.64
CA CYS A 92 22.50 -14.85 25.48
C CYS A 92 23.37 -16.04 25.04
N LEU A 93 23.44 -16.30 23.73
CA LEU A 93 24.28 -17.37 23.16
C LEU A 93 25.78 -17.10 23.39
N MET A 94 26.26 -15.87 23.18
CA MET A 94 27.64 -15.50 23.48
C MET A 94 27.98 -15.71 24.96
N LEU A 95 27.12 -15.23 25.87
CA LEU A 95 27.31 -15.42 27.31
C LEU A 95 27.31 -16.90 27.71
N ARG A 96 26.47 -17.72 27.09
CA ARG A 96 26.45 -19.17 27.32
C ARG A 96 27.74 -19.82 26.83
N ALA A 97 28.21 -19.44 25.64
CA ALA A 97 29.47 -19.95 25.09
C ALA A 97 30.66 -19.59 25.99
N SER A 98 30.71 -18.38 26.53
CA SER A 98 31.73 -17.93 27.48
C SER A 98 31.65 -18.60 28.86
N ARG A 99 30.50 -19.17 29.22
CA ARG A 99 30.28 -19.89 30.50
C ARG A 99 30.48 -21.41 30.40
N SER A 100 30.83 -21.92 29.22
CA SER A 100 31.23 -23.33 29.06
C SER A 100 32.55 -23.55 29.80
N PRO A 101 32.64 -24.45 30.80
CA PRO A 101 33.94 -24.85 31.33
C PRO A 101 34.72 -25.53 30.20
N PRO A 102 36.07 -25.42 30.15
CA PRO A 102 36.84 -26.28 29.28
C PRO A 102 36.48 -27.72 29.68
N MET A 103 35.90 -28.50 28.75
CA MET A 103 35.71 -29.93 28.96
C MET A 103 37.08 -30.48 29.34
N ALA A 104 37.21 -30.93 30.59
CA ALA A 104 38.37 -31.68 31.02
C ALA A 104 38.47 -32.89 30.08
N THR A 105 39.50 -32.88 29.25
CA THR A 105 39.90 -33.99 28.40
C THR A 105 40.28 -35.15 29.33
N GLN A 106 39.31 -35.92 29.78
CA GLN A 106 39.57 -37.21 30.42
C GLN A 106 40.16 -38.11 29.33
N THR A 107 41.45 -38.36 29.45
CA THR A 107 42.20 -39.36 28.70
C THR A 107 41.51 -40.71 28.92
N PRO A 108 41.09 -41.43 27.87
CA PRO A 108 40.53 -42.77 28.06
C PRO A 108 41.66 -43.68 28.56
N GLN A 109 41.52 -44.16 29.80
CA GLN A 109 42.32 -45.28 30.29
C GLN A 109 42.04 -46.48 29.39
N THR A 110 43.11 -46.98 28.78
CA THR A 110 43.15 -48.18 27.96
C THR A 110 42.78 -49.40 28.81
N ALA A 111 41.50 -49.76 28.84
CA ALA A 111 41.06 -51.09 29.26
C ALA A 111 40.73 -51.91 28.00
N SER A 112 41.78 -52.30 27.26
CA SER A 112 41.67 -53.29 26.20
C SER A 112 41.55 -54.69 26.82
N GLN A 113 40.31 -55.12 27.10
CA GLN A 113 39.96 -56.54 27.15
C GLN A 113 38.56 -56.74 26.55
N THR A 114 38.53 -57.06 25.27
CA THR A 114 37.46 -57.79 24.57
C THR A 114 37.89 -59.27 24.47
N PRO A 115 37.02 -60.26 24.17
CA PRO A 115 35.58 -60.18 23.90
C PRO A 115 34.72 -61.33 24.50
N ALA A 116 33.39 -61.21 24.43
CA ALA A 116 32.50 -62.21 23.80
C ALA A 116 31.01 -61.84 24.01
N ILE A 117 30.37 -61.30 22.98
CA ILE A 117 28.90 -61.30 22.86
C ILE A 117 28.57 -61.92 21.50
N LYS A 118 27.76 -62.99 21.51
CA LYS A 118 27.21 -63.66 20.31
C LYS A 118 26.19 -62.74 19.61
N PRO A 119 26.04 -62.86 18.28
CA PRO A 119 25.07 -62.05 17.55
C PRO A 119 23.69 -62.71 17.62
N GLU A 120 22.64 -61.93 17.85
CA GLU A 120 21.30 -62.35 17.46
C GLU A 120 20.64 -61.22 16.65
N GLU A 121 20.43 -61.55 15.38
CA GLU A 121 19.59 -60.85 14.43
C GLU A 121 18.19 -60.63 15.02
N ARG A 122 17.58 -59.49 14.68
CA ARG A 122 16.41 -59.57 13.81
C ARG A 122 16.09 -58.25 13.15
N ALA A 123 16.03 -58.35 11.84
CA ALA A 123 15.47 -57.41 10.90
C ALA A 123 14.01 -57.08 11.22
N GLY A 124 13.60 -55.86 10.85
CA GLY A 124 12.20 -55.46 10.86
C GLY A 124 11.97 -54.25 9.95
N ALA A 125 11.65 -54.57 8.70
CA ALA A 125 11.01 -53.77 7.64
C ALA A 125 10.59 -52.32 7.98
N LYS A 126 11.06 -51.33 7.23
CA LYS A 126 10.45 -50.80 5.98
C LYS A 126 8.98 -50.37 6.09
N ALA A 127 8.76 -49.17 5.53
CA ALA A 127 7.56 -48.61 4.90
C ALA A 127 7.02 -47.39 5.68
N THR A 128 6.61 -46.26 5.10
CA THR A 128 6.47 -45.79 3.71
C THR A 128 6.00 -44.32 3.80
N LYS A 129 6.36 -43.50 2.78
CA LYS A 129 5.47 -42.61 1.97
C LYS A 129 4.40 -41.80 2.73
N ALA A 130 4.25 -40.47 2.65
CA ALA A 130 4.33 -39.45 1.61
C ALA A 130 4.38 -38.08 2.36
N MET A 131 4.36 -36.86 1.84
CA MET A 131 4.01 -36.26 0.55
C MET A 131 4.50 -34.80 0.68
N ARG A 132 5.11 -34.24 -0.36
CA ARG A 132 5.39 -32.80 -0.48
C ARG A 132 5.11 -32.39 -1.94
N PRO A 133 4.94 -31.09 -2.25
CA PRO A 133 3.63 -30.53 -2.56
C PRO A 133 3.52 -29.89 -3.96
N ARG A 134 2.36 -29.22 -4.19
CA ARG A 134 2.07 -28.10 -5.13
C ARG A 134 1.67 -28.44 -6.58
N PRO A 135 0.97 -27.55 -7.32
CA PRO A 135 0.80 -26.09 -7.15
C PRO A 135 -0.55 -25.62 -6.59
#